data_AF-A0A7X6HBU7-F1
#
_entry.id   AF-A0A7X6HBU7-F1
#
_cell.length_a   1.000
_cell.length_b   1.000
_cell.length_c   1.000
_cell.angle_alpha   90.00
_cell.angle_beta   90.00
_cell.angle_gamma   90.00
#
_symmetry.space_group_name_H-M   'P 1'
#
loop_
_entity.id
_entity.type
_entity.pdbx_description
1 polymer ?
#
loop_
_entity_poly.entity_id
_entity_poly.type
_entity_poly.pdbx_seq_one_letter_code
_entity_poly.pdbx_strand_id
1 'polypeptide(L)'
;MFQHLSSTALCMAPAATGQPAATTGWPPAAAYTVDSPFRKERTALRQLRRPPFAPTDVGLLDTRSYPQGPAMVPEAPHWCTAQQLAASLRRLLQTRGGVAMDHRLQVFRDLDVSTVVQEPVLRAALTSLAGTPGQGSIAAIRRGVFRKVCFGRTPEPSAVAQVVTDGRGRPMIVVNERYRFENFRLLGVALAHETLHQGPEVVVAEEVIASALVSALYGRLVLEDPKLAASRTELSRRLNTGLVALLNTRDGRGNQRLTTSTGNVLPGSMVPLSSFGEAFLGPGSAPAGSPGNANLAFFLNSILAGKSRYPDFNGATVKKLDRRQSWASAAERLRLARILRLDTGS
;
A
#
# COMPACT_ATOMS: atom_id res chain seq x y z
N MET A 1 37.64 -8.39 -5.91
CA MET A 1 38.96 -7.78 -5.63
C MET A 1 39.56 -7.45 -6.99
N PHE A 2 39.94 -6.18 -7.22
CA PHE A 2 40.42 -5.54 -8.48
C PHE A 2 39.35 -5.34 -9.59
N GLN A 3 38.94 -4.11 -9.96
CA GLN A 3 39.60 -2.92 -10.55
C GLN A 3 39.94 -3.02 -12.05
N HIS A 4 39.24 -2.17 -12.81
CA HIS A 4 39.68 -1.24 -13.87
C HIS A 4 40.38 -1.67 -15.18
N LEU A 5 39.74 -1.18 -16.27
CA LEU A 5 40.26 -0.45 -17.45
C LEU A 5 41.04 -1.19 -18.55
N SER A 6 40.57 -0.99 -19.80
CA SER A 6 41.47 -0.77 -20.94
C SER A 6 40.85 0.16 -21.98
N SER A 7 41.63 1.17 -22.33
CA SER A 7 41.49 2.13 -23.42
C SER A 7 41.67 1.48 -24.79
N THR A 8 41.13 2.09 -25.84
CA THR A 8 41.80 2.10 -27.15
C THR A 8 41.56 3.43 -27.89
N ALA A 9 42.65 3.85 -28.54
CA ALA A 9 42.99 5.06 -29.30
C ALA A 9 42.01 5.42 -30.44
N LEU A 10 41.74 6.70 -30.72
CA LEU A 10 42.53 7.73 -31.44
C LEU A 10 42.51 7.55 -32.98
N CYS A 11 41.85 8.48 -33.67
CA CYS A 11 42.14 8.86 -35.06
C CYS A 11 41.93 10.37 -35.20
N MET A 12 42.96 11.06 -35.67
CA MET A 12 42.98 12.49 -36.00
C MET A 12 42.88 12.68 -37.52
N ALA A 13 42.24 13.77 -37.95
CA ALA A 13 42.67 14.78 -38.93
C ALA A 13 41.44 15.52 -39.53
N PRO A 14 41.59 16.65 -40.25
CA PRO A 14 42.22 17.91 -39.85
C PRO A 14 41.25 19.11 -40.03
N ALA A 15 41.81 20.32 -39.86
CA ALA A 15 41.18 21.63 -39.67
C ALA A 15 40.32 22.16 -40.83
N ALA A 16 39.28 22.92 -40.46
CA ALA A 16 38.70 23.98 -41.28
C ALA A 16 38.57 25.26 -40.45
N THR A 17 39.29 26.29 -40.88
CA THR A 17 39.24 27.66 -40.39
C THR A 17 37.97 28.36 -40.86
N GLY A 18 37.18 28.88 -39.92
CA GLY A 18 36.09 29.80 -40.20
C GLY A 18 35.65 30.51 -38.92
N GLN A 19 36.03 31.76 -38.75
CA GLN A 19 35.45 32.65 -37.75
C GLN A 19 34.05 33.09 -38.20
N PRO A 20 33.02 32.98 -37.34
CA PRO A 20 31.84 33.82 -37.46
C PRO A 20 31.87 34.97 -36.44
N ALA A 21 31.30 36.07 -36.90
CA ALA A 21 31.21 37.36 -36.25
C ALA A 21 30.48 37.33 -34.89
N ALA A 22 30.93 38.22 -34.01
CA ALA A 22 30.24 38.59 -32.78
C ALA A 22 28.88 39.23 -33.09
N THR A 23 27.81 38.76 -32.43
CA THR A 23 26.71 39.59 -31.90
C THR A 23 25.66 38.72 -31.19
N THR A 24 24.95 39.37 -30.27
CA THR A 24 23.76 38.95 -29.49
C THR A 24 24.04 38.39 -28.09
N GLY A 25 23.65 39.21 -27.11
CA GLY A 25 23.79 38.96 -25.68
C GLY A 25 22.98 37.76 -25.23
N TRP A 26 23.56 37.02 -24.29
CA TRP A 26 22.87 35.98 -23.56
C TRP A 26 21.74 36.62 -22.73
N PRO A 27 20.51 36.10 -22.77
CA PRO A 27 19.53 36.46 -21.75
C PRO A 27 20.12 36.11 -20.38
N PRO A 28 19.87 36.93 -19.33
CA PRO A 28 20.29 36.57 -17.98
C PRO A 28 19.74 35.18 -17.68
N ALA A 29 20.62 34.30 -17.22
CA ALA A 29 20.26 32.94 -16.84
C ALA A 29 19.03 33.01 -15.94
N ALA A 30 17.86 32.66 -16.48
CA ALA A 30 16.66 32.52 -15.68
C ALA A 30 17.03 31.52 -14.60
N ALA A 31 17.07 31.98 -13.36
CA ALA A 31 17.39 31.15 -12.21
C ALA A 31 16.33 30.06 -12.15
N TYR A 32 16.61 28.92 -12.79
CA TYR A 32 15.87 27.68 -12.62
C TYR A 32 16.08 27.29 -11.15
N THR A 33 15.18 27.79 -10.30
CA THR A 33 15.09 27.39 -8.92
C THR A 33 14.54 25.98 -8.95
N VAL A 34 15.44 25.00 -9.14
CA VAL A 34 15.16 23.60 -8.92
C VAL A 34 14.69 23.53 -7.47
N ASP A 35 13.39 23.36 -7.31
CA ASP A 35 12.72 23.43 -6.03
C ASP A 35 13.19 22.20 -5.23
N SER A 36 14.23 22.43 -4.41
CA SER A 36 15.02 21.37 -3.79
C SER A 36 14.10 20.39 -3.06
N PRO A 37 14.31 19.06 -3.19
CA PRO A 37 13.52 18.05 -2.48
C PRO A 37 13.33 18.36 -0.98
N PHE A 38 14.36 18.95 -0.35
CA PHE A 38 14.30 19.41 1.04
C PHE A 38 13.25 20.51 1.27
N ARG A 39 13.10 21.45 0.33
CA ARG A 39 12.10 22.52 0.43
C ARG A 39 10.68 21.95 0.30
N LYS A 40 10.45 21.02 -0.64
CA LYS A 40 9.16 20.34 -0.81
C LYS A 40 8.78 19.58 0.45
N GLU A 41 9.71 18.84 1.02
CA GLU A 41 9.49 18.07 2.25
C GLU A 41 9.18 18.96 3.44
N ARG A 42 9.93 20.06 3.63
CA ARG A 42 9.69 21.01 4.71
C ARG A 42 8.33 21.71 4.58
N THR A 43 7.92 22.05 3.36
CA THR A 43 6.59 22.63 3.09
C THR A 43 5.48 21.63 3.36
N ALA A 44 5.65 20.39 2.91
CA ALA A 44 4.68 19.34 3.18
C ALA A 44 4.52 19.08 4.67
N LEU A 45 5.63 18.99 5.42
CA LEU A 45 5.58 18.81 6.88
C LEU A 45 4.85 19.94 7.59
N ARG A 46 4.99 21.20 7.14
CA ARG A 46 4.19 22.32 7.70
C ARG A 46 2.70 22.14 7.47
N GLN A 47 2.28 21.70 6.28
CA GLN A 47 0.87 21.39 6.02
C GLN A 47 0.39 20.22 6.87
N LEU A 48 1.25 19.22 7.09
CA LEU A 48 0.88 18.05 7.89
C LEU A 48 0.70 18.34 9.40
N ARG A 49 1.15 19.49 9.90
CA ARG A 49 0.93 19.97 11.29
C ARG A 49 -0.44 20.57 11.53
N ARG A 50 -1.19 20.88 10.47
CA ARG A 50 -2.58 21.35 10.57
C ARG A 50 -3.46 20.23 11.13
N PRO A 51 -4.69 20.56 11.58
CA PRO A 51 -5.68 19.53 11.93
C PRO A 51 -5.85 18.46 10.83
N PRO A 52 -6.36 17.28 11.18
CA PRO A 52 -6.74 16.25 10.21
C PRO A 52 -7.49 16.81 9.01
N PHE A 53 -7.14 16.34 7.81
CA PHE A 53 -7.71 16.85 6.57
C PHE A 53 -9.13 16.27 6.37
N ALA A 54 -10.12 17.15 6.23
CA ALA A 54 -11.49 16.76 5.94
C ALA A 54 -11.63 16.34 4.46
N PRO A 55 -12.47 15.36 4.13
CA PRO A 55 -12.73 15.02 2.74
C PRO A 55 -13.57 16.10 2.05
N THR A 56 -13.20 16.44 0.82
CA THR A 56 -14.02 17.27 -0.09
C THR A 56 -14.86 16.41 -1.04
N ASP A 57 -14.60 15.10 -1.12
CA ASP A 57 -15.37 14.13 -1.89
C ASP A 57 -15.58 12.83 -1.10
N VAL A 58 -16.68 12.80 -0.36
CA VAL A 58 -17.14 11.63 0.40
C VAL A 58 -17.52 10.44 -0.48
N GLY A 59 -17.68 10.64 -1.80
CA GLY A 59 -17.88 9.55 -2.76
C GLY A 59 -16.66 8.65 -2.97
N LEU A 60 -15.49 9.05 -2.44
CA LEU A 60 -14.30 8.21 -2.38
C LEU A 60 -14.19 7.38 -1.10
N LEU A 61 -15.10 7.56 -0.13
CA LEU A 61 -14.99 7.00 1.22
C LEU A 61 -16.16 6.07 1.55
N ASP A 62 -15.99 5.25 2.58
CA ASP A 62 -16.92 4.22 3.04
C ASP A 62 -18.18 4.86 3.65
N THR A 63 -19.37 4.40 3.21
CA THR A 63 -20.65 4.94 3.69
C THR A 63 -20.95 4.64 5.16
N ARG A 64 -20.25 3.67 5.78
CA ARG A 64 -20.35 3.43 7.23
C ARG A 64 -19.80 4.58 8.05
N SER A 65 -18.76 5.26 7.54
CA SER A 65 -18.21 6.48 8.14
C SER A 65 -18.89 7.74 7.59
N TYR A 66 -19.18 7.76 6.28
CA TYR A 66 -19.74 8.90 5.56
C TYR A 66 -21.06 8.53 4.85
N PRO A 67 -22.18 8.41 5.59
CA PRO A 67 -23.46 7.93 5.04
C PRO A 67 -24.07 8.84 3.97
N GLN A 68 -23.64 10.10 3.87
CA GLN A 68 -24.00 11.02 2.81
C GLN A 68 -23.38 10.67 1.44
N GLY A 69 -22.40 9.76 1.40
CA GLY A 69 -21.83 9.28 0.15
C GLY A 69 -22.83 8.42 -0.65
N PRO A 70 -22.64 8.28 -1.98
CA PRO A 70 -23.42 7.35 -2.78
C PRO A 70 -23.27 5.91 -2.26
N ALA A 71 -24.23 5.04 -2.57
CA ALA A 71 -24.15 3.62 -2.24
C ALA A 71 -22.82 3.02 -2.69
N MET A 72 -22.22 2.18 -1.85
CA MET A 72 -21.05 1.41 -2.22
C MET A 72 -21.47 0.21 -3.06
N VAL A 73 -20.88 0.06 -4.24
CA VAL A 73 -21.10 -1.09 -5.12
C VAL A 73 -19.75 -1.68 -5.51
N PRO A 74 -19.58 -3.01 -5.48
CA PRO A 74 -18.39 -3.65 -6.03
C PRO A 74 -18.21 -3.35 -7.51
N GLU A 75 -17.00 -3.58 -8.02
CA GLU A 75 -16.72 -3.48 -9.45
C GLU A 75 -17.71 -4.31 -10.30
N ALA A 76 -18.16 -3.73 -11.41
CA ALA A 76 -19.14 -4.39 -12.27
C ALA A 76 -18.55 -5.66 -12.90
N PRO A 77 -19.38 -6.68 -13.19
CA PRO A 77 -18.93 -7.90 -13.82
C PRO A 77 -18.14 -7.66 -15.10
N HIS A 78 -16.89 -8.10 -15.09
CA HIS A 78 -16.06 -8.12 -16.27
C HIS A 78 -15.06 -9.28 -16.19
N TRP A 79 -14.84 -9.94 -17.31
CA TRP A 79 -13.98 -11.12 -17.35
C TRP A 79 -12.64 -10.76 -17.96
N CYS A 80 -11.57 -11.06 -17.22
CA CYS A 80 -10.20 -10.96 -17.72
C CYS A 80 -9.62 -12.36 -17.92
N THR A 81 -9.09 -12.62 -19.10
CA THR A 81 -8.36 -13.86 -19.36
C THR A 81 -7.03 -13.86 -18.61
N ALA A 82 -6.48 -15.05 -18.36
CA ALA A 82 -5.14 -15.18 -17.76
C ALA A 82 -4.06 -14.44 -18.59
N GLN A 83 -4.22 -14.37 -19.92
CA GLN A 83 -3.33 -13.63 -20.82
C GLN A 83 -3.43 -12.11 -20.61
N GLN A 84 -4.65 -11.57 -20.49
CA GLN A 84 -4.86 -10.14 -20.20
C GLN A 84 -4.32 -9.75 -18.81
N LEU A 85 -4.49 -10.62 -17.82
CA LEU A 85 -3.92 -10.44 -16.49
C LEU A 85 -2.39 -10.45 -16.54
N ALA A 86 -1.78 -11.44 -17.21
CA ALA A 86 -0.33 -11.51 -17.38
C ALA A 86 0.25 -10.27 -18.09
N ALA A 87 -0.43 -9.76 -19.12
CA ALA A 87 -0.02 -8.53 -19.81
C ALA A 87 -0.11 -7.30 -18.88
N SER A 88 -1.16 -7.22 -18.06
CA SER A 88 -1.33 -6.14 -17.07
C SER A 88 -0.28 -6.21 -15.97
N LEU A 89 0.04 -7.40 -15.47
CA LEU A 89 1.13 -7.63 -14.52
C LEU A 89 2.48 -7.25 -15.10
N ARG A 90 2.76 -7.61 -16.37
CA ARG A 90 4.01 -7.22 -17.03
C ARG A 90 4.18 -5.71 -17.05
N ARG A 91 3.15 -4.96 -17.48
CA ARG A 91 3.18 -3.47 -17.47
C ARG A 91 3.41 -2.93 -16.06
N LEU A 92 2.68 -3.44 -15.06
CA LEU A 92 2.86 -3.05 -13.66
C LEU A 92 4.31 -3.27 -13.19
N LEU A 93 4.85 -4.47 -13.39
CA LEU A 93 6.17 -4.84 -12.91
C LEU A 93 7.29 -4.09 -13.65
N GLN A 94 7.10 -3.75 -14.92
CA GLN A 94 8.00 -2.89 -15.70
C GLN A 94 8.13 -1.50 -15.06
N THR A 95 7.00 -0.88 -14.66
CA THR A 95 7.03 0.46 -14.04
C THR A 95 7.75 0.50 -12.70
N ARG A 96 7.88 -0.63 -12.00
CA ARG A 96 8.57 -0.72 -10.70
C ARG A 96 10.08 -0.94 -10.80
N GLY A 97 10.59 -1.37 -11.96
CA GLY A 97 12.01 -1.71 -12.15
C GLY A 97 12.55 -2.80 -11.21
N GLY A 98 13.87 -3.02 -11.22
CA GLY A 98 14.56 -4.01 -10.37
C GLY A 98 14.60 -5.44 -10.93
N VAL A 99 14.88 -6.44 -10.06
CA VAL A 99 15.03 -7.91 -10.32
C VAL A 99 14.39 -8.37 -11.62
N ALA A 100 15.09 -9.27 -12.36
CA ALA A 100 14.62 -9.89 -13.60
C ALA A 100 13.09 -10.07 -13.60
N MET A 101 12.40 -9.23 -14.38
CA MET A 101 10.94 -9.15 -14.49
C MET A 101 10.29 -10.53 -14.60
N ASP A 102 10.95 -11.44 -15.29
CA ASP A 102 10.51 -12.82 -15.49
C ASP A 102 10.38 -13.59 -14.18
N HIS A 103 11.29 -13.41 -13.21
CA HIS A 103 11.20 -14.05 -11.91
C HIS A 103 9.97 -13.58 -11.12
N ARG A 104 9.59 -12.30 -11.24
CA ARG A 104 8.39 -11.77 -10.58
C ARG A 104 7.13 -12.28 -11.27
N LEU A 105 7.10 -12.26 -12.59
CA LEU A 105 5.95 -12.78 -13.35
C LEU A 105 5.80 -14.30 -13.19
N GLN A 106 6.88 -15.02 -12.88
CA GLN A 106 6.85 -16.46 -12.63
C GLN A 106 5.89 -16.83 -11.49
N VAL A 107 5.70 -15.97 -10.48
CA VAL A 107 4.72 -16.20 -9.40
C VAL A 107 3.31 -16.47 -9.94
N PHE A 108 2.92 -15.80 -11.02
CA PHE A 108 1.60 -15.98 -11.65
C PHE A 108 1.42 -17.35 -12.31
N ARG A 109 2.53 -17.96 -12.75
CA ARG A 109 2.60 -19.22 -13.51
C ARG A 109 3.13 -20.40 -12.68
N ASP A 110 3.52 -20.13 -11.44
CA ASP A 110 4.13 -21.08 -10.54
C ASP A 110 3.13 -22.19 -10.19
N LEU A 111 3.55 -23.46 -10.33
CA LEU A 111 2.69 -24.61 -10.10
C LEU A 111 2.28 -24.73 -8.63
N ASP A 112 3.18 -24.46 -7.69
CA ASP A 112 2.91 -24.52 -6.25
C ASP A 112 1.87 -23.45 -5.88
N VAL A 113 2.04 -22.25 -6.44
CA VAL A 113 1.08 -21.15 -6.27
C VAL A 113 -0.27 -21.51 -6.91
N SER A 114 -0.28 -22.06 -8.14
CA SER A 114 -1.52 -22.38 -8.85
C SER A 114 -2.34 -23.51 -8.22
N THR A 115 -1.68 -24.39 -7.48
CA THR A 115 -2.31 -25.48 -6.73
C THR A 115 -3.12 -24.93 -5.55
N VAL A 116 -2.62 -23.88 -4.88
CA VAL A 116 -3.26 -23.23 -3.73
C VAL A 116 -4.22 -22.12 -4.18
N VAL A 117 -3.82 -21.33 -5.18
CA VAL A 117 -4.52 -20.17 -5.72
C VAL A 117 -4.92 -20.47 -7.17
N GLN A 118 -6.07 -21.11 -7.34
CA GLN A 118 -6.51 -21.61 -8.65
C GLN A 118 -7.00 -20.48 -9.56
N GLU A 119 -7.67 -19.48 -8.98
CA GLU A 119 -8.27 -18.37 -9.72
C GLU A 119 -7.20 -17.43 -10.32
N PRO A 120 -7.18 -17.22 -11.64
CA PRO A 120 -6.19 -16.36 -12.28
C PRO A 120 -6.14 -14.94 -11.71
N VAL A 121 -7.28 -14.34 -11.39
CA VAL A 121 -7.31 -12.98 -10.82
C VAL A 121 -6.69 -12.92 -9.42
N LEU A 122 -6.85 -13.96 -8.60
CA LEU A 122 -6.20 -14.06 -7.28
C LEU A 122 -4.69 -14.34 -7.40
N ARG A 123 -4.27 -15.13 -8.40
CA ARG A 123 -2.84 -15.25 -8.73
C ARG A 123 -2.24 -13.93 -9.17
N ALA A 124 -2.99 -13.15 -9.96
CA ALA A 124 -2.57 -11.81 -10.35
C ALA A 124 -2.49 -10.88 -9.15
N ALA A 125 -3.45 -10.95 -8.23
CA ALA A 125 -3.46 -10.20 -6.99
C ALA A 125 -2.21 -10.49 -6.15
N LEU A 126 -1.89 -11.77 -5.93
CA LEU A 126 -0.68 -12.20 -5.22
C LEU A 126 0.60 -11.74 -5.94
N THR A 127 0.68 -11.92 -7.26
CA THR A 127 1.84 -11.51 -8.08
C THR A 127 2.04 -9.99 -8.05
N SER A 128 0.96 -9.21 -7.95
CA SER A 128 1.02 -7.76 -7.87
C SER A 128 1.70 -7.23 -6.60
N LEU A 129 1.92 -8.08 -5.59
CA LEU A 129 2.68 -7.74 -4.39
C LEU A 129 4.20 -7.81 -4.60
N ALA A 130 4.68 -8.38 -5.70
CA ALA A 130 6.10 -8.48 -5.99
C ALA A 130 6.74 -7.08 -6.11
N GLY A 131 7.85 -6.87 -5.39
CA GLY A 131 8.53 -5.58 -5.29
C GLY A 131 7.87 -4.58 -4.35
N THR A 132 6.87 -4.98 -3.56
CA THR A 132 6.18 -4.12 -2.59
C THR A 132 6.44 -4.58 -1.15
N PRO A 133 6.08 -3.80 -0.12
CA PRO A 133 6.10 -4.25 1.28
C PRO A 133 5.31 -5.54 1.53
N GLY A 134 4.27 -5.83 0.73
CA GLY A 134 3.47 -7.05 0.83
C GLY A 134 4.09 -8.28 0.16
N GLN A 135 5.30 -8.20 -0.41
CA GLN A 135 5.91 -9.34 -1.12
C GLN A 135 6.06 -10.59 -0.24
N GLY A 136 6.19 -10.43 1.08
CA GLY A 136 6.27 -11.56 2.03
C GLY A 136 5.06 -12.51 1.95
N SER A 137 3.90 -12.01 1.53
CA SER A 137 2.68 -12.79 1.31
C SER A 137 2.85 -13.88 0.24
N ILE A 138 3.68 -13.63 -0.78
CA ILE A 138 4.00 -14.64 -1.81
C ILE A 138 4.70 -15.84 -1.17
N ALA A 139 5.65 -15.58 -0.25
CA ALA A 139 6.36 -16.63 0.46
C ALA A 139 5.45 -17.36 1.46
N ALA A 140 4.52 -16.65 2.12
CA ALA A 140 3.54 -17.27 3.02
C ALA A 140 2.67 -18.31 2.29
N ILE A 141 2.16 -17.96 1.11
CA ILE A 141 1.40 -18.88 0.26
C ILE A 141 2.26 -20.06 -0.21
N ARG A 142 3.47 -19.79 -0.75
CA ARG A 142 4.37 -20.84 -1.25
C ARG A 142 4.81 -21.84 -0.19
N ARG A 143 4.94 -21.42 1.07
CA ARG A 143 5.31 -22.31 2.18
C ARG A 143 4.18 -23.26 2.61
N GLY A 144 3.02 -23.20 1.95
CA GLY A 144 1.89 -24.07 2.24
C GLY A 144 1.21 -23.76 3.57
N VAL A 145 1.36 -22.54 4.10
CA VAL A 145 0.63 -22.11 5.31
C VAL A 145 -0.86 -22.26 5.08
N PHE A 146 -1.36 -21.89 3.91
CA PHE A 146 -2.76 -21.97 3.53
C PHE A 146 -2.99 -23.12 2.56
N ARG A 147 -4.07 -23.88 2.79
CA ARG A 147 -4.45 -24.99 1.92
C ARG A 147 -5.06 -24.54 0.60
N LYS A 148 -5.79 -23.41 0.62
CA LYS A 148 -6.52 -22.86 -0.53
C LYS A 148 -6.68 -21.36 -0.38
N VAL A 149 -6.67 -20.64 -1.50
CA VAL A 149 -7.15 -19.27 -1.63
C VAL A 149 -8.20 -19.24 -2.75
N CYS A 150 -9.42 -18.83 -2.44
CA CYS A 150 -10.51 -18.79 -3.42
C CYS A 150 -11.52 -17.70 -3.13
N PHE A 151 -12.39 -17.43 -4.10
CA PHE A 151 -13.61 -16.69 -3.84
C PHE A 151 -14.67 -17.57 -3.16
N GLY A 152 -15.57 -16.94 -2.39
CA GLY A 152 -16.68 -17.61 -1.75
C GLY A 152 -17.42 -16.72 -0.76
N ARG A 153 -18.25 -17.34 0.09
CA ARG A 153 -18.92 -16.67 1.19
C ARG A 153 -17.99 -16.63 2.40
N THR A 154 -17.68 -15.44 2.89
CA THR A 154 -16.97 -15.24 4.17
C THR A 154 -17.93 -15.45 5.34
N PRO A 155 -17.46 -15.97 6.50
CA PRO A 155 -18.24 -16.03 7.73
C PRO A 155 -18.84 -14.68 8.12
N GLU A 156 -18.03 -13.61 8.11
CA GLU A 156 -18.49 -12.23 8.25
C GLU A 156 -18.89 -11.67 6.87
N PRO A 157 -20.19 -11.43 6.58
CA PRO A 157 -20.63 -11.04 5.23
C PRO A 157 -20.04 -9.71 4.77
N SER A 158 -19.70 -8.82 5.71
CA SER A 158 -19.07 -7.55 5.39
C SER A 158 -17.56 -7.65 5.18
N ALA A 159 -16.92 -8.79 5.44
CA ALA A 159 -15.48 -8.96 5.24
C ALA A 159 -15.11 -8.93 3.73
N VAL A 160 -13.92 -8.38 3.43
CA VAL A 160 -13.35 -8.44 2.06
C VAL A 160 -12.79 -9.82 1.79
N ALA A 161 -12.02 -10.31 2.75
CA ALA A 161 -11.52 -11.66 2.81
C ALA A 161 -11.50 -12.08 4.28
N GLN A 162 -11.35 -13.38 4.53
CA GLN A 162 -11.22 -13.92 5.87
C GLN A 162 -10.43 -15.23 5.83
N VAL A 163 -9.56 -15.44 6.81
CA VAL A 163 -9.00 -16.76 7.10
C VAL A 163 -10.07 -17.64 7.76
N VAL A 164 -10.30 -18.81 7.17
CA VAL A 164 -11.21 -19.85 7.68
C VAL A 164 -10.47 -21.17 7.74
N THR A 165 -11.03 -22.17 8.40
CA THR A 165 -10.48 -23.53 8.40
C THR A 165 -11.31 -24.46 7.51
N ASP A 166 -10.65 -25.41 6.84
CA ASP A 166 -11.34 -26.52 6.16
C ASP A 166 -11.91 -27.52 7.18
N GLY A 167 -12.67 -28.52 6.71
CA GLY A 167 -13.21 -29.57 7.57
C GLY A 167 -12.16 -30.45 8.28
N ARG A 168 -10.86 -30.19 8.09
CA ARG A 168 -9.72 -30.84 8.76
C ARG A 168 -8.90 -29.85 9.58
N GLY A 169 -9.41 -28.63 9.82
CA GLY A 169 -8.75 -27.61 10.60
C GLY A 169 -7.61 -26.87 9.88
N ARG A 170 -7.42 -27.06 8.57
CA ARG A 170 -6.33 -26.37 7.84
C ARG A 170 -6.78 -25.00 7.37
N PRO A 171 -5.96 -23.94 7.54
CA PRO A 171 -6.36 -22.59 7.19
C PRO A 171 -6.50 -22.41 5.66
N MET A 172 -7.45 -21.59 5.26
CA MET A 172 -7.77 -21.18 3.90
C MET A 172 -8.07 -19.70 3.91
N ILE A 173 -7.78 -19.00 2.81
CA ILE A 173 -8.22 -17.62 2.62
C ILE A 173 -9.45 -17.64 1.71
N VAL A 174 -10.57 -17.13 2.20
CA VAL A 174 -11.78 -16.93 1.40
C VAL A 174 -11.93 -15.43 1.13
N VAL A 175 -11.83 -15.04 -0.13
CA VAL A 175 -12.16 -13.68 -0.59
C VAL A 175 -13.65 -13.64 -0.90
N ASN A 176 -14.35 -12.60 -0.44
CA ASN A 176 -15.78 -12.49 -0.65
C ASN A 176 -16.09 -12.41 -2.16
N GLU A 177 -16.94 -13.32 -2.64
CA GLU A 177 -17.29 -13.52 -4.06
C GLU A 177 -17.71 -12.23 -4.76
N ARG A 178 -18.35 -11.30 -4.06
CA ARG A 178 -18.79 -10.02 -4.64
C ARG A 178 -17.63 -9.15 -5.14
N TYR A 179 -16.41 -9.37 -4.69
CA TYR A 179 -15.21 -8.64 -5.12
C TYR A 179 -14.43 -9.36 -6.24
N ARG A 180 -14.94 -10.43 -6.82
CA ARG A 180 -14.24 -11.22 -7.86
C ARG A 180 -13.83 -10.45 -9.12
N PHE A 181 -14.50 -9.33 -9.36
CA PHE A 181 -14.25 -8.46 -10.50
C PHE A 181 -13.44 -7.22 -10.10
N GLU A 182 -13.04 -7.06 -8.84
CA GLU A 182 -12.22 -5.93 -8.43
C GLU A 182 -10.84 -5.95 -9.12
N ASN A 183 -10.24 -4.76 -9.22
CA ASN A 183 -8.87 -4.65 -9.68
C ASN A 183 -7.95 -5.53 -8.83
N PHE A 184 -7.18 -6.42 -9.49
CA PHE A 184 -6.33 -7.39 -8.79
C PHE A 184 -5.34 -6.75 -7.81
N ARG A 185 -4.95 -5.48 -7.99
CA ARG A 185 -4.07 -4.75 -7.06
C ARG A 185 -4.78 -4.45 -5.74
N LEU A 186 -6.08 -4.18 -5.76
CA LEU A 186 -6.90 -3.99 -4.55
C LEU A 186 -7.09 -5.32 -3.82
N LEU A 187 -7.38 -6.40 -4.57
CA LEU A 187 -7.43 -7.76 -4.02
C LEU A 187 -6.08 -8.18 -3.42
N GLY A 188 -4.97 -7.72 -4.00
CA GLY A 188 -3.63 -7.95 -3.47
C GLY A 188 -3.46 -7.38 -2.06
N VAL A 189 -4.07 -6.22 -1.76
CA VAL A 189 -4.06 -5.64 -0.40
C VAL A 189 -4.82 -6.53 0.58
N ALA A 190 -5.98 -7.06 0.18
CA ALA A 190 -6.74 -8.01 1.00
C ALA A 190 -5.94 -9.30 1.25
N LEU A 191 -5.36 -9.91 0.22
CA LEU A 191 -4.51 -11.10 0.39
C LEU A 191 -3.30 -10.81 1.29
N ALA A 192 -2.70 -9.62 1.18
CA ALA A 192 -1.59 -9.22 2.03
C ALA A 192 -2.02 -9.16 3.51
N HIS A 193 -3.24 -8.69 3.79
CA HIS A 193 -3.83 -8.69 5.12
C HIS A 193 -4.02 -10.12 5.64
N GLU A 194 -4.73 -10.98 4.89
CA GLU A 194 -5.06 -12.33 5.33
C GLU A 194 -3.82 -13.20 5.60
N THR A 195 -2.75 -13.01 4.81
CA THR A 195 -1.47 -13.73 5.03
C THR A 195 -0.70 -13.29 6.28
N LEU A 196 -1.18 -12.30 7.03
CA LEU A 196 -0.65 -11.95 8.35
C LEU A 196 -1.31 -12.77 9.47
N HIS A 197 -2.49 -13.33 9.27
CA HIS A 197 -3.15 -14.18 10.26
C HIS A 197 -2.63 -15.62 10.19
N GLN A 198 -2.66 -16.30 11.33
CA GLN A 198 -2.27 -17.71 11.46
C GLN A 198 -3.48 -18.65 11.59
N GLY A 199 -4.66 -18.12 11.91
CA GLY A 199 -5.89 -18.86 12.15
C GLY A 199 -7.13 -17.98 11.94
N PRO A 200 -8.34 -18.52 12.17
CA PRO A 200 -9.60 -17.80 12.03
C PRO A 200 -9.93 -16.85 13.20
N GLU A 201 -9.17 -16.92 14.29
CA GLU A 201 -9.41 -16.10 15.48
C GLU A 201 -9.10 -14.62 15.22
N VAL A 202 -10.03 -13.75 15.57
CA VAL A 202 -9.83 -12.29 15.47
C VAL A 202 -9.12 -11.80 16.72
N VAL A 203 -7.83 -11.49 16.59
CA VAL A 203 -7.03 -10.90 17.65
C VAL A 203 -6.88 -9.40 17.39
N VAL A 204 -7.36 -8.56 18.30
CA VAL A 204 -7.40 -7.10 18.09
C VAL A 204 -6.00 -6.52 17.79
N ALA A 205 -4.95 -7.02 18.44
CA ALA A 205 -3.59 -6.57 18.14
C ALA A 205 -3.16 -6.94 16.72
N GLU A 206 -3.55 -8.13 16.23
CA GLU A 206 -3.33 -8.54 14.85
C GLU A 206 -4.01 -7.58 13.89
N GLU A 207 -5.29 -7.31 14.10
CA GLU A 207 -6.10 -6.45 13.23
C GLU A 207 -5.55 -5.03 13.12
N VAL A 208 -5.19 -4.41 14.25
CA VAL A 208 -4.59 -3.05 14.27
C VAL A 208 -3.30 -3.03 13.45
N ILE A 209 -2.42 -4.00 13.70
CA ILE A 209 -1.11 -4.07 13.06
C ILE A 209 -1.28 -4.37 11.57
N ALA A 210 -2.02 -5.42 11.22
CA ALA A 210 -2.29 -5.82 9.84
C ALA A 210 -2.94 -4.69 9.06
N SER A 211 -3.97 -4.04 9.60
CA SER A 211 -4.65 -2.91 8.98
C SER A 211 -3.74 -1.71 8.74
N ALA A 212 -2.85 -1.38 9.69
CA ALA A 212 -1.88 -0.30 9.51
C ALA A 212 -0.87 -0.62 8.40
N LEU A 213 -0.36 -1.86 8.38
CA LEU A 213 0.58 -2.35 7.38
C LEU A 213 -0.05 -2.31 5.98
N VAL A 214 -1.26 -2.85 5.81
CA VAL A 214 -1.90 -2.90 4.48
C VAL A 214 -2.44 -1.55 4.03
N SER A 215 -2.80 -0.64 4.94
CA SER A 215 -3.11 0.75 4.60
C SER A 215 -1.87 1.48 4.05
N ALA A 216 -0.70 1.27 4.66
CA ALA A 216 0.57 1.80 4.14
C ALA A 216 0.91 1.20 2.77
N LEU A 217 0.73 -0.12 2.57
CA LEU A 217 0.89 -0.77 1.27
C LEU A 217 -0.05 -0.17 0.23
N TYR A 218 -1.34 -0.02 0.55
CA TYR A 218 -2.31 0.61 -0.34
C TYR A 218 -1.90 2.04 -0.71
N GLY A 219 -1.41 2.83 0.25
CA GLY A 219 -0.83 4.15 -0.01
C GLY A 219 0.31 4.11 -1.04
N ARG A 220 1.21 3.13 -0.99
CA ARG A 220 2.25 2.94 -2.02
C ARG A 220 1.64 2.63 -3.39
N LEU A 221 0.64 1.74 -3.44
CA LEU A 221 -0.03 1.39 -4.69
C LEU A 221 -0.77 2.58 -5.32
N VAL A 222 -1.39 3.45 -4.51
CA VAL A 222 -2.06 4.68 -4.97
C VAL A 222 -1.04 5.73 -5.44
N LEU A 223 0.13 5.82 -4.80
CA LEU A 223 1.22 6.69 -5.29
C LEU A 223 1.76 6.25 -6.65
N GLU A 224 1.78 4.94 -6.92
CA GLU A 224 2.11 4.34 -8.21
C GLU A 224 1.00 4.57 -9.24
N ASP A 225 -0.27 4.38 -8.86
CA ASP A 225 -1.44 4.52 -9.73
C ASP A 225 -2.64 5.13 -9.00
N PRO A 226 -2.84 6.46 -9.12
CA PRO A 226 -3.94 7.16 -8.46
C PRO A 226 -5.34 6.68 -8.87
N LYS A 227 -5.49 5.98 -10.00
CA LYS A 227 -6.78 5.45 -10.45
C LYS A 227 -7.35 4.40 -9.49
N LEU A 228 -6.49 3.75 -8.70
CA LEU A 228 -6.92 2.79 -7.68
C LEU A 228 -7.78 3.44 -6.58
N ALA A 229 -7.47 4.68 -6.20
CA ALA A 229 -8.27 5.43 -5.23
C ALA A 229 -9.52 6.03 -5.88
N ALA A 230 -9.43 6.38 -7.17
CA ALA A 230 -10.50 7.02 -7.92
C ALA A 230 -11.52 6.03 -8.53
N SER A 231 -11.35 4.71 -8.40
CA SER A 231 -12.24 3.72 -9.02
C SER A 231 -13.66 3.73 -8.44
N ARG A 232 -13.84 4.25 -7.22
CA ARG A 232 -15.14 4.38 -6.52
C ARG A 232 -15.90 3.06 -6.29
N THR A 233 -15.25 1.93 -6.52
CA THR A 233 -15.75 0.62 -6.12
C THR A 233 -15.85 0.53 -4.61
N GLU A 234 -16.69 -0.37 -4.11
CA GLU A 234 -16.81 -0.62 -2.68
C GLU A 234 -15.44 -0.93 -2.06
N LEU A 235 -14.62 -1.78 -2.70
CA LEU A 235 -13.31 -2.13 -2.15
C LEU A 235 -12.36 -0.93 -2.11
N SER A 236 -12.28 -0.11 -3.15
CA SER A 236 -11.41 1.07 -3.12
C SER A 236 -11.87 2.09 -2.08
N ARG A 237 -13.17 2.28 -1.87
CA ARG A 237 -13.71 3.19 -0.86
C ARG A 237 -13.40 2.75 0.58
N ARG A 238 -13.45 1.44 0.85
CA ARG A 238 -13.02 0.87 2.14
C ARG A 238 -11.53 1.08 2.37
N LEU A 239 -10.69 0.80 1.36
CA LEU A 239 -9.25 0.98 1.44
C LEU A 239 -8.86 2.48 1.56
N ASN A 240 -9.54 3.36 0.83
CA ASN A 240 -9.39 4.81 0.94
C ASN A 240 -9.69 5.28 2.36
N THR A 241 -10.76 4.79 2.98
CA THR A 241 -11.15 5.20 4.35
C THR A 241 -10.10 4.80 5.37
N GLY A 242 -9.57 3.57 5.29
CA GLY A 242 -8.44 3.14 6.11
C GLY A 242 -7.19 4.01 5.90
N LEU A 243 -6.87 4.33 4.63
CA LEU A 243 -5.74 5.19 4.30
C LEU A 243 -5.93 6.64 4.79
N VAL A 244 -7.14 7.20 4.73
CA VAL A 244 -7.45 8.53 5.29
C VAL A 244 -7.24 8.51 6.81
N ALA A 245 -7.79 7.52 7.51
CA ALA A 245 -7.60 7.38 8.95
C ALA A 245 -6.11 7.29 9.31
N LEU A 246 -5.33 6.51 8.55
CA LEU A 246 -3.89 6.40 8.76
C LEU A 246 -3.23 7.75 8.51
N LEU A 247 -3.39 8.35 7.33
CA LEU A 247 -2.80 9.64 6.97
C LEU A 247 -3.11 10.74 7.99
N ASN A 248 -4.33 10.77 8.54
CA ASN A 248 -4.76 11.77 9.51
C ASN A 248 -4.31 11.49 10.94
N THR A 249 -3.88 10.28 11.28
CA THR A 249 -3.34 9.96 12.60
C THR A 249 -1.91 10.51 12.73
N ARG A 250 -1.78 11.73 13.25
CA ARG A 250 -0.51 12.48 13.29
C ARG A 250 -0.33 13.24 14.60
N ASP A 251 0.91 13.38 15.05
CA ASP A 251 1.20 14.28 16.19
C ASP A 251 1.18 15.76 15.77
N GLY A 252 1.25 16.67 16.75
CA GLY A 252 1.30 18.12 16.51
C GLY A 252 2.54 18.60 15.73
N ARG A 253 3.52 17.72 15.47
CA ARG A 253 4.68 18.01 14.61
C ARG A 253 4.46 17.53 13.16
N GLY A 254 3.34 16.89 12.86
CA GLY A 254 2.98 16.34 11.55
C GLY A 254 3.57 14.95 11.28
N ASN A 255 4.19 14.33 12.29
CA ASN A 255 4.76 12.99 12.16
C ASN A 255 3.63 11.96 12.14
N GLN A 256 3.78 10.94 11.30
CA GLN A 256 2.85 9.82 11.24
C GLN A 256 2.81 9.08 12.59
N ARG A 257 1.61 8.81 13.09
CA ARG A 257 1.34 8.05 14.31
C ARG A 257 0.37 6.90 13.99
N LEU A 258 0.07 6.10 15.00
CA LEU A 258 -0.92 5.03 14.94
C LEU A 258 -1.98 5.17 16.04
N THR A 259 -1.58 5.64 17.22
CA THR A 259 -2.46 5.66 18.41
C THR A 259 -2.69 7.06 18.97
N THR A 260 -2.17 8.10 18.32
CA THR A 260 -2.33 9.50 18.76
C THR A 260 -2.59 10.42 17.56
N SER A 261 -3.52 11.36 17.72
CA SER A 261 -3.83 12.38 16.73
C SER A 261 -4.13 13.73 17.41
N THR A 262 -4.09 14.82 16.64
CA THR A 262 -4.49 16.17 17.07
C THR A 262 -5.99 16.45 16.92
N GLY A 263 -6.77 15.46 16.47
CA GLY A 263 -8.22 15.57 16.30
C GLY A 263 -8.81 14.32 15.67
N ASN A 264 -10.09 14.38 15.30
CA ASN A 264 -10.79 13.30 14.63
C ASN A 264 -10.07 12.93 13.31
N VAL A 265 -9.64 11.67 13.17
CA VAL A 265 -8.88 11.21 12.00
C VAL A 265 -9.76 10.96 10.76
N LEU A 266 -11.08 10.95 10.95
CA LEU A 266 -12.09 10.97 9.89
C LEU A 266 -13.00 12.21 10.05
N PRO A 267 -12.52 13.44 9.77
CA PRO A 267 -13.34 14.63 9.96
C PRO A 267 -14.63 14.57 9.15
N GLY A 268 -15.77 14.90 9.79
CA GLY A 268 -17.09 14.82 9.17
C GLY A 268 -17.71 13.41 9.12
N SER A 269 -17.03 12.38 9.63
CA SER A 269 -17.59 11.04 9.84
C SER A 269 -18.63 11.03 10.95
N MET A 270 -19.67 10.20 10.80
CA MET A 270 -20.64 9.90 11.87
C MET A 270 -20.07 8.99 12.97
N VAL A 271 -18.94 8.33 12.67
CA VAL A 271 -18.17 7.52 13.62
C VAL A 271 -16.84 8.24 13.84
N PRO A 272 -16.74 9.16 14.82
CA PRO A 272 -15.50 9.87 15.09
C PRO A 272 -14.44 8.90 15.63
N LEU A 273 -13.19 9.11 15.22
CA LEU A 273 -12.04 8.32 15.69
C LEU A 273 -10.94 9.28 16.12
N SER A 274 -10.43 9.17 17.33
CA SER A 274 -9.30 9.94 17.84
C SER A 274 -7.95 9.45 17.30
N SER A 275 -7.89 8.22 16.79
CA SER A 275 -6.71 7.67 16.09
C SER A 275 -7.08 6.49 15.18
N PHE A 276 -6.18 6.09 14.28
CA PHE A 276 -6.34 4.86 13.50
C PHE A 276 -6.50 3.62 14.38
N GLY A 277 -5.71 3.51 15.46
CA GLY A 277 -5.79 2.36 16.37
C GLY A 277 -7.15 2.21 17.05
N GLU A 278 -7.87 3.32 17.30
CA GLU A 278 -9.20 3.29 17.94
C GLU A 278 -10.27 2.62 17.07
N ALA A 279 -10.07 2.52 15.75
CA ALA A 279 -11.00 1.78 14.89
C ALA A 279 -11.12 0.29 15.27
N PHE A 280 -10.20 -0.23 16.07
CA PHE A 280 -10.13 -1.63 16.49
C PHE A 280 -10.03 -1.77 18.01
N LEU A 281 -9.33 -0.84 18.66
CA LEU A 281 -9.14 -0.83 20.11
C LEU A 281 -10.41 -0.27 20.76
N GLY A 282 -11.20 -1.14 21.38
CA GLY A 282 -12.25 -0.70 22.30
C GLY A 282 -11.67 0.13 23.46
N PRO A 283 -12.48 0.97 24.13
CA PRO A 283 -11.99 1.83 25.20
C PRO A 283 -11.34 1.02 26.32
N GLY A 284 -10.08 1.35 26.65
CA GLY A 284 -9.42 0.93 27.90
C GLY A 284 -8.79 -0.47 27.95
N SER A 285 -8.80 -1.25 26.86
CA SER A 285 -8.21 -2.61 26.87
C SER A 285 -6.89 -2.68 26.11
N ALA A 286 -5.83 -3.14 26.77
CA ALA A 286 -4.63 -3.58 26.07
C ALA A 286 -5.01 -4.84 25.27
N PRO A 287 -4.84 -4.84 23.93
CA PRO A 287 -5.30 -5.96 23.13
C PRO A 287 -4.51 -7.20 23.50
N ALA A 288 -5.21 -8.33 23.67
CA ALA A 288 -4.56 -9.63 23.73
C ALA A 288 -3.65 -9.77 22.50
N GLY A 289 -2.42 -10.22 22.73
CA GLY A 289 -1.46 -10.41 21.67
C GLY A 289 -1.41 -11.85 21.19
N SER A 290 -0.79 -12.06 20.04
CA SER A 290 -0.51 -13.39 19.49
C SER A 290 0.93 -13.47 18.96
N PRO A 291 1.48 -14.68 18.81
CA PRO A 291 2.77 -14.87 18.16
C PRO A 291 2.78 -14.29 16.76
N GLY A 292 3.88 -13.66 16.36
CA GLY A 292 4.02 -13.20 14.99
C GLY A 292 4.37 -14.31 13.99
N ASN A 293 4.57 -13.91 12.74
CA ASN A 293 5.05 -14.79 11.68
C ASN A 293 6.13 -14.12 10.83
N ALA A 294 6.75 -14.91 9.94
CA ALA A 294 7.80 -14.42 9.06
C ALA A 294 7.31 -13.31 8.11
N ASN A 295 6.02 -13.31 7.74
CA ASN A 295 5.44 -12.28 6.89
C ASN A 295 5.32 -10.94 7.62
N LEU A 296 4.89 -10.94 8.89
CA LEU A 296 4.89 -9.75 9.75
C LEU A 296 6.29 -9.12 9.84
N ALA A 297 7.32 -9.94 10.06
CA ALA A 297 8.71 -9.47 10.08
C ALA A 297 9.13 -8.80 8.77
N PHE A 298 8.80 -9.42 7.63
CA PHE A 298 9.10 -8.88 6.30
C PHE A 298 8.42 -7.52 6.08
N PHE A 299 7.13 -7.44 6.40
CA PHE A 299 6.33 -6.24 6.21
C PHE A 299 6.85 -5.08 7.05
N LEU A 300 7.08 -5.31 8.35
CA LEU A 300 7.61 -4.30 9.26
C LEU A 300 8.98 -3.78 8.81
N ASN A 301 9.87 -4.66 8.35
CA ASN A 301 11.18 -4.26 7.82
C ASN A 301 11.09 -3.42 6.54
N SER A 302 9.97 -3.48 5.83
CA SER A 302 9.74 -2.73 4.59
C SER A 302 9.11 -1.35 4.83
N ILE A 303 8.47 -1.15 5.98
CA ILE A 303 7.71 0.09 6.27
C ILE A 303 8.21 0.87 7.48
N LEU A 304 9.12 0.30 8.28
CA LEU A 304 9.72 0.94 9.44
C LEU A 304 11.15 1.38 9.18
N ALA A 305 11.55 2.46 9.85
CA ALA A 305 12.96 2.80 10.00
C ALA A 305 13.63 1.79 10.96
N GLY A 306 14.39 0.86 10.37
CA GLY A 306 15.16 -0.16 11.09
C GLY A 306 14.60 -1.57 10.98
N LYS A 307 15.32 -2.55 11.52
CA LYS A 307 14.92 -3.97 11.48
C LYS A 307 14.15 -4.36 12.74
N SER A 308 13.07 -5.13 12.58
CA SER A 308 12.41 -5.88 13.63
C SER A 308 12.77 -7.37 13.49
N ARG A 309 13.38 -7.93 14.54
CA ARG A 309 13.64 -9.37 14.64
C ARG A 309 12.49 -9.99 15.43
N TYR A 310 11.81 -10.97 14.83
CA TYR A 310 10.73 -11.74 15.45
C TYR A 310 9.66 -10.87 16.14
N PRO A 311 9.01 -9.96 15.40
CA PRO A 311 7.88 -9.21 15.94
C PRO A 311 6.71 -10.13 16.24
N ASP A 312 6.01 -9.85 17.33
CA ASP A 312 4.69 -10.43 17.66
C ASP A 312 3.58 -9.42 17.41
N PHE A 313 2.34 -9.88 17.35
CA PHE A 313 1.19 -9.00 17.29
C PHE A 313 0.80 -8.56 18.70
N ASN A 314 1.45 -7.51 19.20
CA ASN A 314 1.23 -7.02 20.56
C ASN A 314 1.44 -5.50 20.66
N GLY A 315 1.21 -4.95 21.85
CA GLY A 315 1.39 -3.52 22.13
C GLY A 315 2.81 -2.99 21.85
N ALA A 316 3.85 -3.82 21.94
CA ALA A 316 5.21 -3.40 21.61
C ALA A 316 5.39 -3.17 20.10
N THR A 317 4.79 -4.00 19.26
CA THR A 317 4.77 -3.80 17.81
C THR A 317 3.91 -2.60 17.41
N VAL A 318 2.75 -2.39 18.06
CA VAL A 318 1.94 -1.16 17.90
C VAL A 318 2.77 0.08 18.23
N LYS A 319 3.50 0.09 19.35
CA LYS A 319 4.38 1.20 19.75
C LYS A 319 5.54 1.44 18.77
N LYS A 320 6.06 0.40 18.12
CA LYS A 320 7.07 0.53 17.05
C LYS A 320 6.45 1.20 15.82
N LEU A 321 5.28 0.75 15.37
CA LEU A 321 4.53 1.36 14.27
C LEU A 321 4.19 2.82 14.56
N ASP A 322 3.74 3.13 15.77
CA ASP A 322 3.39 4.49 16.16
C ASP A 322 4.58 5.47 16.01
N ARG A 323 5.81 5.01 16.27
CA ARG A 323 6.99 5.88 16.35
C ARG A 323 7.88 5.88 15.11
N ARG A 324 7.88 4.80 14.32
CA ARG A 324 8.94 4.52 13.33
C ARG A 324 8.46 4.29 11.91
N GLN A 325 7.20 4.60 11.60
CA GLN A 325 6.68 4.52 10.23
C GLN A 325 7.51 5.38 9.27
N SER A 326 7.97 4.77 8.19
CA SER A 326 8.77 5.40 7.12
C SER A 326 8.34 4.96 5.73
N TRP A 327 7.09 4.52 5.57
CA TRP A 327 6.56 4.02 4.30
C TRP A 327 6.34 5.15 3.26
N ALA A 328 6.20 6.40 3.69
CA ALA A 328 6.10 7.57 2.82
C ALA A 328 6.70 8.82 3.47
N SER A 329 7.34 9.64 2.64
CA SER A 329 7.77 11.01 2.99
C SER A 329 6.57 11.93 3.29
N ALA A 330 6.81 13.10 3.89
CA ALA A 330 5.75 14.09 4.09
C ALA A 330 5.16 14.56 2.75
N ALA A 331 6.01 14.77 1.73
CA ALA A 331 5.56 15.14 0.39
C ALA A 331 4.66 14.07 -0.25
N GLU A 332 5.00 12.79 -0.11
CA GLU A 332 4.18 11.68 -0.59
C GLU A 332 2.86 11.55 0.18
N ARG A 333 2.87 11.68 1.51
CA ARG A 333 1.64 11.67 2.33
C ARG A 333 0.68 12.81 1.95
N LEU A 334 1.23 14.00 1.69
CA LEU A 334 0.46 15.13 1.22
C LEU A 334 -0.08 14.93 -0.21
N ARG A 335 0.71 14.30 -1.10
CA ARG A 335 0.24 13.90 -2.42
C ARG A 335 -0.91 12.90 -2.33
N LEU A 336 -0.83 11.93 -1.42
CA LEU A 336 -1.92 10.98 -1.16
C LEU A 336 -3.19 11.67 -0.67
N ALA A 337 -3.06 12.62 0.27
CA ALA A 337 -4.21 13.43 0.73
C ALA A 337 -4.92 14.13 -0.44
N ARG A 338 -4.18 14.65 -1.42
CA ARG A 338 -4.75 15.27 -2.63
C ARG A 338 -5.39 14.25 -3.57
N ILE A 339 -4.77 13.09 -3.78
CA ILE A 339 -5.37 12.00 -4.58
C ILE A 339 -6.71 11.57 -3.99
N LEU A 340 -6.80 11.51 -2.66
CA LEU A 340 -8.00 11.17 -1.89
C LEU A 340 -8.99 12.33 -1.73
N ARG A 341 -8.74 13.47 -2.41
CA ARG A 341 -9.59 14.68 -2.34
C ARG A 341 -9.85 15.12 -0.90
N LEU A 342 -8.78 15.26 -0.11
CA LEU A 342 -8.83 15.86 1.21
C LEU A 342 -8.45 17.35 1.13
N ASP A 343 -9.08 18.17 1.96
CA ASP A 343 -8.77 19.59 2.09
C ASP A 343 -7.41 19.78 2.78
N THR A 344 -6.39 20.07 1.98
CA THR A 344 -5.05 20.41 2.46
C THR A 344 -4.85 21.92 2.67
N GLY A 345 -5.89 22.72 2.40
CA GLY A 345 -5.94 24.18 2.48
C GLY A 345 -4.87 24.86 1.62
N SER A 346 -4.79 24.46 0.35
CA SER A 346 -3.83 24.93 -0.67
C SER A 346 -4.54 25.50 -1.88
#